data_AF-A0A1G7XVQ2-F1
#
_entry.id   AF-A0A1G7XVQ2-F1
#
_cell.length_a   1.000
_cell.length_b   1.000
_cell.length_c   1.000
_cell.angle_alpha   90.00
_cell.angle_beta   90.00
_cell.angle_gamma   90.00
#
_symmetry.space_group_name_H-M   'P 1'
#
loop_
_entity.id
_entity.type
_entity.pdbx_description
1 polymer ?
#
loop_
_entity_poly.entity_id
_entity_poly.type
_entity_poly.pdbx_seq_one_letter_code
_entity_poly.pdbx_strand_id
1 'polypeptide(L)'
;MTRSLPLPKVERTIVAEGSYSVVEGAVDADGVHPVVELLHLLGQNMWPNPNVEELPDEYQTNQRSRLIALLELLAEGEDLPPRSVNYLTDGIWELVVNDLRVTFYGTEGDGLLDLKEPPPRGFWTNASFEGDYASRIRVGHFFAKTGQKTLESEIQTAIRIRDEDLAHDRD
;
A
#
# COMPACT_ATOMS: atom_id res chain seq x y z
N MET A 1 -2.23 29.82 3.51
CA MET A 1 -0.78 29.56 3.63
C MET A 1 -0.53 28.19 3.04
N THR A 2 0.12 28.10 1.89
CA THR A 2 0.41 26.81 1.25
C THR A 2 1.59 26.20 2.00
N ARG A 3 1.35 25.11 2.74
CA ARG A 3 2.40 24.39 3.46
C ARG A 3 3.28 23.73 2.40
N SER A 4 4.47 24.27 2.16
CA SER A 4 5.44 23.63 1.26
C SER A 4 5.91 22.35 1.93
N LEU A 5 5.51 21.21 1.36
CA LEU A 5 6.00 19.91 1.81
C LEU A 5 7.51 19.83 1.56
N PRO A 6 8.30 19.21 2.46
CA PRO A 6 9.71 18.92 2.18
C PRO A 6 9.81 18.07 0.91
N LEU A 7 10.84 18.36 0.10
CA LEU A 7 11.15 17.59 -1.09
C LEU A 7 11.70 16.21 -0.67
N PRO A 8 11.17 15.10 -1.21
CA PRO A 8 11.69 13.78 -0.92
C PRO A 8 13.14 13.66 -1.43
N LYS A 9 14.01 13.03 -0.63
CA LYS A 9 15.44 12.88 -0.95
C LYS A 9 15.74 11.69 -1.85
N VAL A 10 14.84 10.72 -1.87
CA VAL A 10 14.81 9.60 -2.81
C VAL A 10 13.67 9.81 -3.80
N GLU A 11 13.96 9.61 -5.08
CA GLU A 11 12.96 9.63 -6.14
C GLU A 11 12.00 8.46 -5.96
N ARG A 12 10.70 8.74 -5.90
CA ARG A 12 9.67 7.73 -5.75
C ARG A 12 8.76 7.72 -6.96
N THR A 13 8.36 6.53 -7.36
CA THR A 13 7.36 6.38 -8.42
C THR A 13 5.99 6.72 -7.85
N ILE A 14 5.38 7.78 -8.38
CA ILE A 14 3.97 8.10 -8.13
C ILE A 14 3.13 7.03 -8.83
N VAL A 15 2.28 6.35 -8.06
CA VAL A 15 1.39 5.31 -8.54
C VAL A 15 -0.03 5.84 -8.76
N ALA A 16 -0.45 6.79 -7.91
CA ALA A 16 -1.68 7.56 -8.09
C ALA A 16 -1.52 8.95 -7.45
N GLU A 17 -2.18 9.96 -8.02
CA GLU A 17 -2.22 11.32 -7.50
C GLU A 17 -3.68 11.78 -7.52
N GLY A 18 -4.17 12.23 -6.37
CA GLY A 18 -5.55 12.68 -6.20
C GLY A 18 -5.62 13.98 -5.41
N SER A 19 -6.84 14.40 -5.10
CA SER A 19 -7.10 15.70 -4.48
C SER A 19 -6.61 15.81 -3.02
N TYR A 20 -6.37 14.68 -2.34
CA TYR A 20 -6.09 14.62 -0.90
C TYR A 20 -4.68 14.11 -0.60
N SER A 21 -4.22 13.09 -1.32
CA SER A 21 -2.93 12.45 -1.09
C SER A 21 -2.23 12.12 -2.40
N VAL A 22 -0.91 12.04 -2.33
CA VAL A 22 -0.09 11.38 -3.36
C VAL A 22 0.22 9.96 -2.89
N VAL A 23 -0.04 8.97 -3.75
CA VAL A 23 0.27 7.56 -3.51
C VAL A 23 1.55 7.20 -4.24
N GLU A 24 2.57 6.84 -3.49
CA GLU A 24 3.92 6.61 -3.97
C GLU A 24 4.38 5.20 -3.60
N GLY A 25 5.22 4.60 -4.43
CA GLY A 25 5.90 3.35 -4.06
C GLY A 25 6.90 3.59 -2.93
N ALA A 26 6.80 2.81 -1.85
CA ALA A 26 7.84 2.72 -0.84
C ALA A 26 9.15 2.22 -1.48
N VAL A 27 10.28 2.60 -0.88
CA VAL A 27 11.61 2.22 -1.34
C VAL A 27 12.29 1.39 -0.26
N ASP A 28 12.73 0.19 -0.60
CA ASP A 28 13.50 -0.63 0.35
C ASP A 28 14.95 -0.13 0.50
N ALA A 29 15.74 -0.79 1.35
CA ALA A 29 17.13 -0.42 1.58
C ALA A 29 18.02 -0.47 0.31
N ASP A 30 17.65 -1.29 -0.67
CA ASP A 30 18.38 -1.50 -1.92
C ASP A 30 17.91 -0.56 -3.05
N GLY A 31 16.91 0.28 -2.80
CA GLY A 31 16.36 1.20 -3.80
C GLY A 31 15.25 0.60 -4.66
N VAL A 32 14.75 -0.58 -4.32
CA VAL A 32 13.67 -1.25 -5.05
C VAL A 32 12.32 -0.68 -4.62
N HIS A 33 11.39 -0.54 -5.59
CA HIS A 33 10.01 -0.15 -5.36
C HIS A 33 9.08 -1.36 -5.49
N PRO A 34 8.67 -2.02 -4.40
CA PRO A 34 7.94 -3.29 -4.48
C PRO A 34 6.62 -3.17 -5.27
N VAL A 35 5.88 -2.07 -5.13
CA VAL A 35 4.64 -1.85 -5.89
C VAL A 35 4.88 -1.71 -7.40
N VAL A 36 6.02 -1.13 -7.81
CA VAL A 36 6.35 -0.96 -9.24
C VAL A 36 6.68 -2.32 -9.84
N GLU A 37 7.47 -3.13 -9.14
CA GLU A 37 7.74 -4.52 -9.51
C GLU A 37 6.43 -5.31 -9.64
N LEU A 38 5.53 -5.22 -8.65
CA LEU A 38 4.23 -5.88 -8.71
C LEU A 38 3.41 -5.44 -9.92
N LEU A 39 3.26 -4.13 -10.16
CA LEU A 39 2.47 -3.62 -11.29
C LEU A 39 3.06 -4.03 -12.64
N HIS A 40 4.38 -4.17 -12.73
CA HIS A 40 5.07 -4.72 -13.89
C HIS A 40 4.74 -6.21 -14.09
N LEU A 41 4.90 -7.02 -13.04
CA LEU A 41 4.61 -8.46 -13.06
C LEU A 41 3.16 -8.75 -13.42
N LEU A 42 2.20 -8.05 -12.79
CA LEU A 42 0.78 -8.20 -13.10
C LEU A 42 0.45 -7.74 -14.53
N GLY A 43 1.15 -6.73 -15.04
CA GLY A 43 0.99 -6.26 -16.42
C GLY A 43 1.49 -7.26 -17.47
N GLN A 44 2.38 -8.16 -17.08
CA GLN A 44 2.89 -9.26 -17.90
C GLN A 44 2.16 -10.58 -17.63
N ASN A 45 1.24 -10.63 -16.66
CA ASN A 45 0.63 -11.86 -16.14
C ASN A 45 1.67 -12.86 -15.58
N MET A 46 2.78 -12.37 -15.01
CA MET A 46 3.93 -13.16 -14.58
C MET A 46 4.21 -13.09 -13.06
N TRP A 47 3.30 -12.51 -12.26
CA TRP A 47 3.46 -12.52 -10.81
C TRP A 47 3.44 -13.98 -10.31
N PRO A 48 4.48 -14.47 -9.61
CA PRO A 48 4.60 -15.87 -9.18
C PRO A 48 3.71 -16.17 -7.97
N ASN A 49 2.40 -16.08 -8.17
CA ASN A 49 1.41 -16.40 -7.17
C ASN A 49 1.41 -17.91 -6.89
N PRO A 50 1.71 -18.37 -5.65
CA PRO A 50 1.73 -19.79 -5.32
C PRO A 50 0.37 -20.49 -5.41
N ASN A 51 -0.73 -19.75 -5.53
CA ASN A 51 -2.08 -20.30 -5.69
C ASN A 51 -2.44 -20.59 -7.15
N VAL A 52 -1.56 -20.29 -8.09
CA VAL A 52 -1.76 -20.48 -9.54
C VAL A 52 -0.92 -21.66 -10.01
N GLU A 53 -1.52 -22.53 -10.83
CA GLU A 53 -0.86 -23.74 -11.33
C GLU A 53 0.19 -23.45 -12.41
N GLU A 54 -0.05 -22.46 -13.28
CA GLU A 54 0.81 -22.12 -14.42
C GLU A 54 0.78 -20.63 -14.73
N LEU A 55 1.91 -20.09 -15.20
CA LEU A 55 2.02 -18.74 -15.75
C LEU A 55 2.17 -18.80 -17.27
N PRO A 56 1.60 -17.84 -18.02
CA PRO A 56 0.94 -16.62 -17.55
C PRO A 56 -0.48 -16.83 -17.04
N ASP A 57 -0.89 -16.04 -16.05
CA ASP A 57 -2.26 -16.05 -15.51
C ASP A 57 -3.05 -14.80 -15.94
N GLU A 58 -4.04 -15.00 -16.82
CA GLU A 58 -4.88 -13.91 -17.34
C GLU A 58 -5.68 -13.18 -16.26
N TYR A 59 -5.91 -13.79 -15.09
CA TYR A 59 -6.58 -13.12 -13.97
C TYR A 59 -5.75 -11.97 -13.39
N GLN A 60 -4.42 -11.97 -13.58
CA GLN A 60 -3.53 -10.94 -13.05
C GLN A 60 -3.76 -9.57 -13.67
N THR A 61 -4.16 -9.51 -14.94
CA THR A 61 -4.57 -8.26 -15.58
C THR A 61 -5.77 -7.63 -14.85
N ASN A 62 -6.72 -8.44 -14.38
CA ASN A 62 -7.84 -7.95 -13.58
C ASN A 62 -7.39 -7.47 -12.19
N GLN A 63 -6.46 -8.21 -11.55
CA GLN A 63 -5.87 -7.79 -10.27
C GLN A 63 -5.17 -6.45 -10.40
N ARG A 64 -4.41 -6.22 -11.48
CA ARG A 64 -3.76 -4.94 -11.76
C ARG A 64 -4.75 -3.79 -11.83
N SER A 65 -5.80 -3.93 -12.64
CA SER A 65 -6.82 -2.88 -12.80
C SER A 65 -7.53 -2.57 -11.48
N ARG A 66 -7.84 -3.60 -10.68
CA ARG A 66 -8.45 -3.42 -9.36
C ARG A 66 -7.51 -2.75 -8.36
N LEU A 67 -6.24 -3.13 -8.34
CA LEU A 67 -5.25 -2.49 -7.47
C LEU A 67 -5.12 -1.01 -7.80
N ILE A 68 -4.95 -0.67 -9.08
CA ILE A 68 -4.86 0.74 -9.53
C ILE A 68 -6.10 1.53 -9.08
N ALA A 69 -7.30 1.00 -9.30
CA ALA A 69 -8.52 1.68 -8.87
C ALA A 69 -8.58 1.90 -7.35
N LEU A 70 -8.13 0.95 -6.52
CA LEU A 70 -8.06 1.14 -5.07
C LEU A 70 -7.02 2.20 -4.66
N LEU A 71 -5.90 2.28 -5.37
CA LEU A 71 -4.88 3.30 -5.13
C LEU A 71 -5.37 4.70 -5.54
N GLU A 72 -6.13 4.81 -6.63
CA GLU A 72 -6.79 6.06 -7.04
C GLU A 72 -7.82 6.51 -5.99
N LEU A 73 -8.65 5.60 -5.48
CA LEU A 73 -9.59 5.93 -4.39
C LEU A 73 -8.86 6.41 -3.13
N LEU A 74 -7.75 5.78 -2.76
CA LEU A 74 -6.90 6.24 -1.66
C LEU A 74 -6.36 7.66 -1.90
N ALA A 75 -5.90 7.95 -3.12
CA ALA A 75 -5.35 9.25 -3.48
C ALA A 75 -6.42 10.37 -3.44
N GLU A 76 -7.65 10.04 -3.82
CA GLU A 76 -8.81 10.94 -3.77
C GLU A 76 -9.46 11.01 -2.38
N GLY A 77 -8.95 10.28 -1.39
CA GLY A 77 -9.54 10.25 -0.06
C GLY A 77 -10.97 9.72 -0.03
N GLU A 78 -11.32 8.85 -0.99
CA GLU A 78 -12.62 8.21 -1.06
C GLU A 78 -12.68 6.95 -0.17
N ASP A 79 -13.90 6.60 0.27
CA ASP A 79 -14.12 5.38 1.02
C ASP A 79 -13.76 4.14 0.17
N LEU A 80 -12.90 3.29 0.73
CA LEU A 80 -12.58 2.02 0.11
C LEU A 80 -13.76 1.04 0.17
N PRO A 81 -13.98 0.22 -0.87
CA PRO A 81 -15.04 -0.78 -0.87
C PRO A 81 -14.98 -1.70 0.36
N PRO A 82 -16.12 -2.18 0.86
CA PRO A 82 -16.14 -3.10 1.99
C PRO A 82 -15.23 -4.31 1.73
N ARG A 83 -14.42 -4.69 2.73
CA ARG A 83 -13.47 -5.83 2.68
C ARG A 83 -12.31 -5.67 1.70
N SER A 84 -12.11 -4.49 1.10
CA SER A 84 -10.94 -4.20 0.26
C SER A 84 -9.72 -3.73 1.05
N VAL A 85 -9.85 -3.56 2.37
CA VAL A 85 -8.77 -3.11 3.25
C VAL A 85 -8.85 -3.81 4.61
N ASN A 86 -7.69 -4.14 5.19
CA ASN A 86 -7.58 -4.59 6.59
C ASN A 86 -6.46 -3.84 7.30
N TYR A 87 -6.64 -3.59 8.59
CA TYR A 87 -5.54 -3.16 9.46
C TYR A 87 -4.66 -4.35 9.84
N LEU A 88 -3.34 -4.18 9.77
CA LEU A 88 -2.36 -5.16 10.22
C LEU A 88 -1.85 -4.82 11.61
N THR A 89 -0.97 -3.82 11.71
CA THR A 89 -0.34 -3.37 12.96
C THR A 89 0.38 -2.04 12.75
N ASP A 90 0.56 -1.25 13.82
CA ASP A 90 1.41 -0.05 13.87
C ASP A 90 1.25 0.89 12.66
N GLY A 91 0.01 1.20 12.28
CA GLY A 91 -0.30 2.07 11.13
C GLY A 91 -0.09 1.44 9.75
N ILE A 92 0.24 0.14 9.67
CA ILE A 92 0.27 -0.64 8.42
C ILE A 92 -1.11 -1.21 8.15
N TRP A 93 -1.55 -0.98 6.92
CA TRP A 93 -2.79 -1.52 6.35
C TRP A 93 -2.46 -2.41 5.16
N GLU A 94 -3.37 -3.31 4.79
CA GLU A 94 -3.29 -4.08 3.55
C GLU A 94 -4.52 -3.82 2.67
N LEU A 95 -4.29 -3.59 1.39
CA LEU A 95 -5.30 -3.71 0.33
C LEU A 95 -5.52 -5.17 -0.02
N VAL A 96 -6.77 -5.51 -0.29
CA VAL A 96 -7.25 -6.86 -0.60
C VAL A 96 -7.73 -6.92 -2.04
N VAL A 97 -6.98 -7.59 -2.90
CA VAL A 97 -7.32 -7.78 -4.33
C VAL A 97 -7.35 -9.27 -4.65
N ASN A 98 -8.52 -9.90 -4.48
CA ASN A 98 -8.65 -11.37 -4.53
C ASN A 98 -7.70 -12.03 -3.50
N ASP A 99 -6.72 -12.81 -3.98
CA ASP A 99 -5.66 -13.41 -3.18
C ASP A 99 -4.37 -12.58 -3.12
N LEU A 100 -4.26 -11.49 -3.88
CA LEU A 100 -3.18 -10.50 -3.71
C LEU A 100 -3.44 -9.64 -2.48
N ARG A 101 -2.37 -9.39 -1.72
CA ARG A 101 -2.29 -8.41 -0.64
C ARG A 101 -1.20 -7.41 -0.94
N VAL A 102 -1.48 -6.14 -0.70
CA VAL A 102 -0.52 -5.04 -0.88
C VAL A 102 -0.57 -4.15 0.34
N THR A 103 0.55 -3.95 1.00
CA THR A 103 0.63 -3.16 2.23
C THR A 103 0.83 -1.68 1.94
N PHE A 104 0.28 -0.83 2.80
CA PHE A 104 0.46 0.61 2.73
C PHE A 104 0.41 1.27 4.11
N TYR A 105 0.92 2.51 4.18
CA TYR A 105 0.91 3.34 5.39
C TYR A 105 0.94 4.83 5.02
N GLY A 106 0.50 5.69 5.94
CA GLY A 106 0.51 7.14 5.79
C GLY A 106 1.79 7.79 6.33
N THR A 107 2.24 8.86 5.69
CA THR A 107 3.36 9.70 6.14
C THR A 107 3.20 11.14 5.64
N GLU A 108 3.86 12.08 6.31
CA GLU A 108 4.00 13.45 5.82
C GLU A 108 5.25 13.65 4.95
N GLY A 109 6.05 12.59 4.74
CA GLY A 109 7.30 12.63 3.96
C GLY A 109 8.49 13.24 4.70
N ASP A 110 8.41 13.30 6.03
CA ASP A 110 9.49 13.72 6.94
C ASP A 110 10.09 12.53 7.72
N GLY A 111 9.75 11.30 7.32
CA GLY A 111 10.17 10.07 7.98
C GLY A 111 9.38 9.73 9.25
N LEU A 112 8.30 10.47 9.54
CA LEU A 112 7.33 10.14 10.59
C LEU A 112 6.12 9.42 10.01
N LEU A 113 5.54 8.55 10.83
CA LEU A 113 4.31 7.83 10.52
C LEU A 113 3.09 8.64 10.91
N ASP A 114 2.11 8.66 10.02
CA ASP A 114 0.74 8.94 10.42
C ASP A 114 0.10 7.63 10.91
N LEU A 115 0.21 7.39 12.22
CA LEU A 115 -0.31 6.20 12.89
C LEU A 115 -1.84 6.29 13.00
N LYS A 116 -2.54 6.14 11.88
CA LYS A 116 -3.99 5.95 11.89
C LYS A 116 -4.30 4.52 12.31
N GLU A 117 -4.65 4.35 13.57
CA GLU A 117 -5.25 3.12 14.08
C GLU A 117 -6.72 3.02 13.63
N PRO A 118 -7.24 1.81 13.39
CA PRO A 118 -8.66 1.64 13.13
C PRO A 118 -9.46 2.08 14.36
N PRO A 119 -10.68 2.63 14.17
CA PRO A 119 -11.56 2.91 15.28
C PRO A 119 -11.83 1.64 16.10
N PRO A 120 -12.08 1.75 17.44
CA PRO A 120 -12.36 0.60 18.29
C PRO A 120 -13.48 -0.28 17.71
N ARG A 121 -13.28 -1.61 17.73
CA ARG A 121 -14.26 -2.58 17.21
C ARG A 121 -15.63 -2.39 17.87
N GLY A 122 -16.62 -2.03 17.06
CA GLY A 122 -17.99 -1.75 17.52
C GLY A 122 -18.78 -0.90 16.51
N PHE A 123 -18.07 -0.15 15.67
CA PHE A 123 -18.63 0.48 14.49
C PHE A 123 -18.57 -0.51 13.32
N TRP A 124 -19.73 -0.97 12.86
CA TRP A 124 -19.90 -1.73 11.61
C TRP A 124 -19.71 -0.82 10.39
N THR A 125 -18.75 0.09 10.45
CA THR A 125 -18.46 0.96 9.34
C THR A 125 -17.42 0.24 8.50
N ASN A 126 -17.65 0.26 7.18
CA ASN A 126 -16.56 0.19 6.21
C ASN A 126 -15.39 0.98 6.79
N ALA A 127 -14.15 0.50 6.67
CA ALA A 127 -12.99 1.23 7.15
C ALA A 127 -12.95 2.58 6.43
N SER A 128 -13.66 3.54 7.01
CA SER A 128 -13.73 4.89 6.53
C SER A 128 -12.49 5.51 7.14
N PHE A 129 -11.61 5.97 6.27
CA PHE A 129 -10.52 6.84 6.65
C PHE A 129 -11.11 8.22 6.97
N GLU A 130 -12.06 8.28 7.91
CA GLU A 130 -12.68 9.50 8.41
C GLU A 130 -11.61 10.32 9.15
N GLY A 131 -11.04 11.34 8.49
CA GLY A 131 -10.05 12.24 9.07
C GLY A 131 -9.05 12.80 8.05
N ASP A 132 -8.22 13.75 8.50
CA ASP A 132 -7.18 14.42 7.71
C ASP A 132 -6.25 13.37 7.07
N TYR A 133 -6.37 13.12 5.76
CA TYR A 133 -5.53 12.14 5.08
C TYR A 133 -4.05 12.55 5.19
N ALA A 134 -3.18 11.58 5.46
CA ALA A 134 -1.74 11.82 5.34
C ALA A 134 -1.48 12.40 3.96
N SER A 135 -0.67 13.46 3.88
CA SER A 135 -0.40 14.09 2.59
C SER A 135 0.25 13.13 1.59
N ARG A 136 0.88 12.06 2.09
CA ARG A 136 1.45 10.96 1.30
C ARG A 136 1.05 9.60 1.84
N ILE A 137 0.80 8.68 0.90
CA ILE A 137 0.58 7.26 1.17
C ILE A 137 1.71 6.49 0.51
N ARG A 138 2.34 5.58 1.25
CA ARG A 138 3.42 4.72 0.77
C ARG A 138 2.89 3.32 0.56
N VAL A 139 3.11 2.75 -0.62
CA VAL A 139 2.72 1.37 -0.97
C VAL A 139 3.96 0.50 -1.00
N GLY A 140 4.02 -0.48 -0.11
CA GLY A 140 5.19 -1.30 0.15
C GLY A 140 5.01 -2.75 -0.27
N HIS A 141 5.21 -3.64 0.70
CA HIS A 141 5.25 -5.09 0.53
C HIS A 141 3.98 -5.66 -0.14
N PHE A 142 4.14 -6.71 -0.94
CA PHE A 142 3.04 -7.46 -1.53
C PHE A 142 3.24 -8.97 -1.41
N PHE A 143 2.15 -9.72 -1.30
CA PHE A 143 2.19 -11.17 -1.11
C PHE A 143 0.86 -11.84 -1.48
N ALA A 144 0.90 -13.16 -1.67
CA ALA A 144 -0.30 -13.97 -1.88
C ALA A 144 -0.90 -14.43 -0.55
N LYS A 145 -2.22 -14.39 -0.45
CA LYS A 145 -2.96 -14.92 0.70
C LYS A 145 -2.90 -16.45 0.64
N THR A 146 -2.21 -17.05 1.60
CA THR A 146 -2.05 -18.52 1.74
C THR A 146 -2.88 -19.13 2.87
N GLY A 147 -3.52 -18.30 3.70
CA GLY A 147 -4.31 -18.74 4.85
C GLY A 147 -5.39 -17.77 5.27
N GLN A 148 -6.07 -18.07 6.38
CA GLN A 148 -7.16 -17.23 6.88
C GLN A 148 -6.69 -15.83 7.28
N LYS A 149 -5.50 -15.74 7.90
CA LYS A 149 -4.85 -14.52 8.35
C LYS A 149 -3.54 -14.30 7.60
N THR A 150 -3.11 -13.04 7.52
CA THR A 150 -1.77 -12.66 7.06
C THR A 150 -0.73 -13.34 7.96
N LEU A 151 0.29 -13.95 7.35
CA LEU A 151 1.34 -14.64 8.08
C LEU A 151 2.22 -13.61 8.79
N GLU A 152 2.77 -14.00 9.94
CA GLU A 152 3.67 -13.14 10.71
C GLU A 152 4.89 -12.70 9.88
N SER A 153 5.43 -13.58 9.03
CA SER A 153 6.53 -13.26 8.13
C SER A 153 6.22 -12.10 7.17
N GLU A 154 4.98 -12.02 6.68
CA GLU A 154 4.55 -10.94 5.78
C GLU A 154 4.39 -9.63 6.53
N ILE A 155 3.88 -9.68 7.77
CA ILE A 155 3.78 -8.51 8.66
C ILE A 155 5.17 -7.97 8.96
N GLN A 156 6.12 -8.84 9.36
CA GLN A 156 7.50 -8.43 9.64
C GLN A 156 8.20 -7.86 8.40
N THR A 157 7.93 -8.42 7.22
CA THR A 157 8.47 -7.88 5.96
C THR A 157 7.90 -6.50 5.65
N ALA A 158 6.59 -6.29 5.87
CA ALA A 158 5.96 -4.98 5.69
C ALA A 158 6.51 -3.93 6.67
N ILE A 159 6.71 -4.30 7.94
CA ILE A 159 7.35 -3.42 8.95
C ILE A 159 8.77 -3.04 8.50
N ARG A 160 9.57 -4.03 8.10
CA ARG A 160 10.95 -3.80 7.64
C ARG A 160 10.99 -2.84 6.45
N ILE A 161 10.21 -3.10 5.39
CA ILE A 161 10.20 -2.25 4.19
C ILE A 161 9.74 -0.83 4.52
N ARG A 162 8.72 -0.68 5.38
CA ARG A 162 8.29 0.64 5.86
C ARG A 162 9.41 1.38 6.59
N ASP A 163 10.09 0.71 7.50
CA ASP A 163 11.15 1.32 8.30
C ASP A 163 12.36 1.71 7.43
N GLU A 164 12.68 0.91 6.42
CA GLU A 164 13.67 1.22 5.38
C GLU A 164 13.25 2.44 4.54
N ASP A 165 12.01 2.49 4.05
CA ASP A 165 11.49 3.62 3.27
C ASP A 165 11.48 4.93 4.06
N LEU A 166 11.12 4.89 5.33
CA LEU A 166 11.12 6.08 6.19
C LEU A 166 12.53 6.55 6.55
N ALA A 167 13.52 5.65 6.56
CA ALA A 167 14.91 6.04 6.76
C ALA A 167 15.39 6.96 5.63
N HIS A 168 14.99 6.67 4.38
CA HIS A 168 15.29 7.51 3.21
C HIS A 168 14.71 8.93 3.28
N ASP A 169 13.67 9.17 4.08
CA ASP A 169 13.12 10.52 4.30
C ASP A 169 13.91 11.30 5.38
N ARG A 170 14.57 10.61 6.31
CA ARG A 170 15.32 11.23 7.42
C ARG A 170 16.72 11.65 7.01
N ASP A 171 17.42 10.79 6.27
CA ASP A 171 18.83 10.93 5.86
C ASP A 171 19.02 11.93 4.74
#